data_AF-A0A3D1ETX7-F1
#
_entry.id   AF-A0A3D1ETX7-F1
#
_cell.length_a   1.000
_cell.length_b   1.000
_cell.length_c   1.000
_cell.angle_alpha   90.00
_cell.angle_beta   90.00
_cell.angle_gamma   90.00
#
_symmetry.space_group_name_H-M   'P 1'
#
loop_
_entity.id
_entity.type
_entity.pdbx_description
1 polymer ?
#
loop_
_entity_poly.entity_id
_entity_poly.type
_entity_poly.pdbx_seq_one_letter_code
_entity_poly.pdbx_strand_id
1 'polypeptide(L)'
;MRPSVAANFILLLGACQSVPERHPVLPPEKPDASSYSQARSDAWSERRAVRPPIRWHPDGSACWIGGAVDQSFALDGAVIEIEPPERPSSRSRQAPSRGRQLDSSISPDNAWKAVSRDGNILLEGVDTERWQVVTVEGTNVLKYGTASWVYGEELDVQEAMWWRGDSQGLVYYRFDESNVPQYPLTLDMTSTRPTLSTEAYP
;
A
#
# COMPACT_ATOMS: atom_id res chain seq x y z
N MET A 1 -54.74 -50.01 16.34
CA MET A 1 -55.06 -49.22 15.13
C MET A 1 -54.26 -47.93 15.14
N ARG A 2 -53.25 -47.83 14.27
CA ARG A 2 -52.60 -46.60 13.80
C ARG A 2 -52.27 -46.85 12.33
N PRO A 3 -52.60 -45.96 11.39
CA PRO A 3 -52.40 -46.23 9.97
C PRO A 3 -50.92 -46.07 9.61
N SER A 4 -50.42 -46.98 8.78
CA SER A 4 -49.09 -46.91 8.16
C SER A 4 -49.14 -45.83 7.07
N VAL A 5 -48.27 -44.83 7.16
CA VAL A 5 -48.08 -43.84 6.09
C VAL A 5 -47.02 -44.40 5.14
N ALA A 6 -47.37 -44.55 3.87
CA ALA A 6 -46.47 -45.01 2.83
C ALA A 6 -45.36 -43.97 2.59
N ALA A 7 -44.10 -44.40 2.67
CA ALA A 7 -42.95 -43.61 2.27
C ALA A 7 -42.87 -43.58 0.74
N ASN A 8 -43.03 -42.38 0.15
CA ASN A 8 -42.81 -42.15 -1.27
C ASN A 8 -41.30 -42.20 -1.54
N PHE A 9 -40.83 -43.25 -2.22
CA PHE A 9 -39.47 -43.36 -2.72
C PHE A 9 -39.41 -42.61 -4.07
N ILE A 10 -38.86 -41.40 -4.08
CA ILE A 10 -38.51 -40.71 -5.33
C ILE A 10 -37.12 -41.20 -5.73
N LEU A 11 -37.07 -42.06 -6.75
CA LEU A 11 -35.84 -42.39 -7.46
C LEU A 11 -35.42 -41.17 -8.29
N LEU A 12 -34.39 -40.45 -7.83
CA LEU A 12 -33.67 -39.50 -8.69
C LEU A 12 -32.74 -40.32 -9.60
N LEU A 13 -33.18 -40.50 -10.85
CA LEU A 13 -32.35 -40.98 -11.95
C LEU A 13 -31.10 -40.09 -12.04
N GLY A 14 -29.93 -40.72 -11.91
CA GLY A 14 -28.63 -40.06 -11.98
C GLY A 14 -28.47 -39.28 -13.29
N ALA A 15 -28.09 -38.02 -13.16
CA ALA A 15 -27.52 -37.28 -14.27
C ALA A 15 -26.15 -37.91 -14.59
N CYS A 16 -26.05 -38.60 -15.72
CA CYS A 16 -24.76 -38.87 -16.35
C CYS A 16 -24.22 -37.53 -16.85
N GLN A 17 -23.47 -36.81 -16.02
CA GLN A 17 -22.62 -35.73 -16.51
C GLN A 17 -21.41 -36.38 -17.19
N SER A 18 -21.23 -36.12 -18.48
CA SER A 18 -19.98 -36.45 -19.15
C SER A 18 -18.86 -35.64 -18.50
N VAL A 19 -17.80 -36.32 -18.07
CA VAL A 19 -16.55 -35.67 -17.69
C VAL A 19 -15.94 -35.12 -18.99
N PRO A 20 -15.80 -33.80 -19.17
CA PRO A 20 -15.15 -33.29 -20.37
C PRO A 20 -13.68 -33.75 -20.36
N GLU A 21 -13.18 -34.19 -21.51
CA GLU A 21 -11.76 -34.43 -21.70
C GLU A 21 -11.00 -33.14 -21.36
N ARG A 22 -10.19 -33.17 -20.30
CA ARG A 22 -9.20 -32.12 -20.08
C ARG A 22 -8.07 -32.35 -21.07
N HIS A 23 -8.06 -31.62 -22.17
CA HIS A 23 -6.82 -31.40 -22.89
C HIS A 23 -5.82 -30.78 -21.91
N PRO A 24 -4.58 -31.28 -21.80
CA PRO A 24 -3.56 -30.60 -21.04
C PRO A 24 -3.38 -29.22 -21.68
N VAL A 25 -3.81 -28.16 -20.99
CA VAL A 25 -3.40 -26.80 -21.34
C VAL A 25 -1.90 -26.82 -21.18
N LEU A 26 -1.16 -26.90 -22.30
CA LEU A 26 0.26 -26.64 -22.29
C LEU A 26 0.44 -25.26 -21.63
N PRO A 27 1.33 -25.12 -20.64
CA PRO A 27 1.61 -23.80 -20.09
C PRO A 27 1.98 -22.88 -21.27
N PRO A 28 1.49 -21.63 -21.29
CA PRO A 28 1.79 -20.73 -22.39
C PRO A 28 3.30 -20.73 -22.64
N GLU A 29 3.67 -20.81 -23.92
CA GLU A 29 5.06 -20.77 -24.34
C GLU A 29 5.71 -19.56 -23.66
N LYS A 30 6.88 -19.76 -23.03
CA LYS A 30 7.50 -18.69 -22.24
C LYS A 30 7.65 -17.46 -23.15
N PRO A 31 7.19 -16.27 -22.72
CA PRO A 31 7.33 -15.07 -23.53
C PRO A 31 8.79 -14.90 -23.94
N ASP A 32 9.01 -14.54 -25.21
CA ASP A 32 10.35 -14.17 -25.66
C ASP A 32 10.87 -12.95 -24.87
N ALA A 33 12.17 -12.70 -24.95
CA ALA A 33 12.79 -11.64 -24.16
C ALA A 33 12.18 -10.25 -24.44
N SER A 34 11.74 -9.99 -25.68
CA SER A 34 11.07 -8.75 -26.08
C SER A 34 9.70 -8.58 -25.44
N SER A 35 8.85 -9.59 -25.50
CA SER A 35 7.51 -9.59 -24.90
C SER A 35 7.58 -9.54 -23.38
N TYR A 36 8.56 -10.22 -22.76
CA TYR A 36 8.83 -10.08 -21.33
C TYR A 36 9.27 -8.64 -20.98
N SER A 37 10.17 -8.05 -21.76
CA SER A 37 10.63 -6.67 -21.55
C SER A 37 9.50 -5.66 -21.73
N GLN A 38 8.62 -5.87 -22.70
CA GLN A 38 7.51 -4.99 -22.99
C GLN A 38 6.41 -5.11 -21.92
N ALA A 39 6.01 -6.33 -21.56
CA ALA A 39 5.08 -6.56 -20.45
C ALA A 39 5.62 -6.03 -19.11
N ARG A 40 6.94 -6.16 -18.87
CA ARG A 40 7.62 -5.52 -17.75
C ARG A 40 7.48 -4.00 -17.88
N SER A 41 7.87 -3.39 -19.00
CA SER A 41 7.76 -1.94 -19.21
C SER A 41 6.34 -1.41 -19.00
N ASP A 42 5.34 -2.12 -19.51
CA ASP A 42 3.92 -1.75 -19.39
C ASP A 42 3.48 -1.84 -17.92
N ALA A 43 3.80 -2.94 -17.23
CA ALA A 43 3.57 -3.09 -15.79
C ALA A 43 4.32 -2.02 -14.96
N TRP A 44 5.52 -1.62 -15.38
CA TRP A 44 6.28 -0.53 -14.75
C TRP A 44 5.66 0.85 -15.01
N SER A 45 4.99 1.06 -16.15
CA SER A 45 4.30 2.31 -16.47
C SER A 45 3.01 2.48 -15.66
N GLU A 46 2.27 1.39 -15.43
CA GLU A 46 1.10 1.33 -14.55
C GLU A 46 1.46 1.61 -13.07
N ARG A 47 2.69 1.28 -12.63
CA ARG A 47 3.18 1.61 -11.27
C ARG A 47 3.25 3.11 -10.99
N ARG A 48 3.17 4.01 -11.99
CA ARG A 48 3.05 5.47 -11.73
C ARG A 48 1.82 5.82 -10.91
N ALA A 49 0.76 5.01 -10.97
CA ALA A 49 -0.41 5.15 -10.10
C ALA A 49 -0.07 4.98 -8.61
N VAL A 50 1.01 4.26 -8.29
CA VAL A 50 1.42 3.96 -6.90
C VAL A 50 2.33 5.04 -6.32
N ARG A 51 2.86 5.95 -7.15
CA ARG A 51 3.81 7.00 -6.73
C ARG A 51 3.36 8.40 -7.19
N PRO A 52 2.15 8.84 -6.84
CA PRO A 52 1.70 10.15 -7.25
C PRO A 52 2.57 11.21 -6.58
N PRO A 53 3.10 12.20 -7.33
CA PRO A 53 3.83 13.30 -6.73
C PRO A 53 2.89 14.12 -5.84
N ILE A 54 3.28 14.30 -4.58
CA ILE A 54 2.54 15.10 -3.59
C ILE A 54 3.17 16.48 -3.47
N ARG A 55 2.35 17.54 -3.60
CA ARG A 55 2.80 18.93 -3.50
C ARG A 55 1.77 19.80 -2.79
N TRP A 56 2.22 20.55 -1.80
CA TRP A 56 1.43 21.60 -1.20
C TRP A 56 1.34 22.82 -2.12
N HIS A 57 0.18 23.46 -2.14
CA HIS A 57 0.04 24.80 -2.71
C HIS A 57 0.85 25.81 -1.86
N PRO A 58 1.44 26.86 -2.46
CA PRO A 58 2.35 27.77 -1.76
C PRO A 58 1.73 28.48 -0.55
N ASP A 59 0.42 28.72 -0.60
CA ASP A 59 -0.36 29.34 0.48
C ASP A 59 -0.76 28.34 1.59
N GLY A 60 -0.50 27.05 1.39
CA GLY A 60 -0.87 25.98 2.32
C GLY A 60 -2.37 25.67 2.39
N SER A 61 -3.19 26.21 1.48
CA SER A 61 -4.64 26.01 1.49
C SER A 61 -5.05 24.61 1.03
N ALA A 62 -4.20 23.95 0.24
CA ALA A 62 -4.50 22.67 -0.37
C ALA A 62 -3.25 21.83 -0.68
N CYS A 63 -3.47 20.54 -0.90
CA CYS A 63 -2.48 19.58 -1.36
C CYS A 63 -2.89 19.02 -2.73
N TRP A 64 -2.00 19.06 -3.70
CA TRP A 64 -2.17 18.45 -5.01
C TRP A 64 -1.51 17.06 -5.06
N ILE A 65 -2.25 16.12 -5.65
CA ILE A 65 -1.84 14.73 -5.88
C ILE A 65 -1.80 14.51 -7.39
N GLY A 66 -0.60 14.29 -7.94
CA GLY A 66 -0.43 14.11 -9.39
C GLY A 66 -0.63 12.69 -9.90
N GLY A 67 -0.27 12.47 -11.17
CA GLY A 67 -0.31 11.14 -11.79
C GLY A 67 -1.72 10.80 -12.27
N ALA A 68 -2.25 9.66 -11.82
CA ALA A 68 -3.59 9.21 -12.21
C ALA A 68 -4.72 10.00 -11.53
N VAL A 69 -4.44 10.64 -10.38
CA VAL A 69 -5.43 11.44 -9.65
C VAL A 69 -5.49 12.86 -10.20
N ASP A 70 -4.33 13.49 -10.38
CA ASP A 70 -4.15 14.87 -10.89
C ASP A 70 -5.15 15.90 -10.33
N GLN A 71 -5.32 15.92 -9.00
CA GLN A 71 -6.35 16.70 -8.31
C GLN A 71 -5.79 17.41 -7.07
N SER A 72 -6.34 18.60 -6.80
CA SER A 72 -6.10 19.33 -5.55
C SER A 72 -7.20 19.05 -4.51
N PHE A 73 -6.78 18.88 -3.26
CA PHE A 73 -7.64 18.65 -2.11
C PHE A 73 -7.42 19.74 -1.07
N ALA A 74 -8.50 20.38 -0.62
CA ALA A 74 -8.50 21.28 0.52
C ALA A 74 -8.21 20.50 1.83
N LEU A 75 -7.97 21.24 2.92
CA LEU A 75 -7.58 20.65 4.21
C LEU A 75 -8.67 19.76 4.84
N ASP A 76 -9.93 19.97 4.47
CA ASP A 76 -11.07 19.15 4.87
C ASP A 76 -11.29 17.92 3.96
N GLY A 77 -10.41 17.73 2.97
CA GLY A 77 -10.51 16.67 1.97
C GLY A 77 -11.42 17.00 0.78
N ALA A 78 -12.02 18.19 0.73
CA ALA A 78 -12.84 18.58 -0.40
C ALA A 78 -11.98 18.71 -1.67
N VAL A 79 -12.50 18.17 -2.77
CA VAL A 79 -11.89 18.33 -4.10
C VAL A 79 -12.05 19.78 -4.54
N ILE A 80 -10.96 20.39 -4.99
CA ILE A 80 -10.96 21.76 -5.51
C ILE A 80 -10.28 21.82 -6.88
N GLU A 81 -10.84 22.66 -7.74
CA GLU A 81 -10.36 22.91 -9.11
C GLU A 81 -9.45 24.14 -9.10
N ILE A 82 -8.19 23.93 -8.75
CA ILE A 82 -7.14 24.95 -8.80
C ILE A 82 -5.94 24.42 -9.57
N GLU A 83 -5.23 25.32 -10.25
CA GLU A 83 -4.06 24.99 -11.06
C GLU A 83 -3.00 24.28 -10.23
N PRO A 84 -2.44 23.13 -10.68
CA PRO A 84 -1.41 22.42 -9.95
C PRO A 84 -0.22 23.33 -9.59
N PRO A 85 0.36 23.22 -8.40
CA PRO A 85 1.50 24.05 -8.02
C PRO A 85 2.68 23.77 -8.96
N GLU A 86 3.63 24.70 -9.06
CA GLU A 86 4.84 24.48 -9.84
C GLU A 86 5.68 23.31 -9.28
N ARG A 87 6.50 22.68 -10.12
CA ARG A 87 7.46 21.68 -9.62
C ARG A 87 8.57 22.41 -8.89
N PRO A 88 8.92 22.00 -7.65
CA PRO A 88 10.07 22.59 -6.99
C PRO A 88 11.31 22.39 -7.85
N SER A 89 12.14 23.44 -7.99
CA SER A 89 13.50 23.30 -8.48
C SER A 89 14.21 22.28 -7.59
N SER A 90 14.87 21.29 -8.21
CA SER A 90 15.29 20.03 -7.59
C SER A 90 15.72 20.17 -6.12
N ARG A 91 14.92 19.65 -5.18
CA ARG A 91 15.39 19.40 -3.82
C ARG A 91 16.01 18.00 -3.80
N SER A 92 17.26 17.89 -3.35
CA SER A 92 17.84 16.62 -2.94
C SER A 92 17.08 16.11 -1.72
N ARG A 93 15.97 15.40 -1.93
CA ARG A 93 15.33 14.63 -0.84
C ARG A 93 16.25 13.46 -0.52
N GLN A 94 16.44 13.21 0.78
CA GLN A 94 17.16 12.03 1.23
C GLN A 94 16.35 10.80 0.81
N ALA A 95 16.90 10.00 -0.11
CA ALA A 95 16.28 8.73 -0.47
C ALA A 95 16.61 7.68 0.61
N PRO A 96 15.68 6.77 0.92
CA PRO A 96 15.99 5.61 1.74
C PRO A 96 16.98 4.69 1.00
N SER A 97 17.51 3.69 1.72
CA SER A 97 18.27 2.64 1.06
C SER A 97 17.39 1.88 0.04
N ARG A 98 18.03 1.24 -0.93
CA ARG A 98 17.32 0.49 -1.99
C ARG A 98 16.30 -0.47 -1.37
N GLY A 99 15.06 -0.41 -1.87
CA GLY A 99 13.96 -1.26 -1.44
C GLY A 99 13.38 -0.92 -0.07
N ARG A 100 13.75 0.23 0.52
CA ARG A 100 13.23 0.72 1.79
C ARG A 100 12.39 1.97 1.60
N GLN A 101 11.64 2.29 2.66
CA GLN A 101 10.85 3.50 2.78
C GLN A 101 11.43 4.36 3.90
N LEU A 102 11.22 5.67 3.83
CA LEU A 102 11.39 6.55 4.96
C LEU A 102 10.26 6.29 5.96
N ASP A 103 10.63 6.02 7.19
CA ASP A 103 9.70 5.85 8.32
C ASP A 103 9.46 7.15 9.09
N SER A 104 10.11 8.23 8.66
CA SER A 104 10.05 9.52 9.33
C SER A 104 10.24 10.69 8.38
N SER A 105 9.74 11.86 8.80
CA SER A 105 9.81 13.11 8.04
C SER A 105 9.92 14.30 8.99
N ILE A 106 10.90 15.18 8.79
CA ILE A 106 11.15 16.35 9.63
C ILE A 106 10.39 17.57 9.08
N SER A 107 9.75 18.33 9.96
CA SER A 107 9.01 19.54 9.61
C SER A 107 9.96 20.65 9.11
N PRO A 108 9.53 21.54 8.19
CA PRO A 108 10.38 22.61 7.65
C PRO A 108 11.05 23.52 8.70
N ASP A 109 10.39 23.77 9.82
CA ASP A 109 10.89 24.54 10.96
C ASP A 109 11.78 23.73 11.93
N ASN A 110 12.03 22.44 11.64
CA ASN A 110 12.74 21.48 12.49
C ASN A 110 12.16 21.30 13.90
N ALA A 111 10.91 21.70 14.14
CA ALA A 111 10.30 21.53 15.45
C ALA A 111 9.83 20.09 15.71
N TRP A 112 9.35 19.42 14.66
CA TRP A 112 8.72 18.10 14.73
C TRP A 112 9.35 17.11 13.77
N LYS A 113 9.39 15.86 14.19
CA LYS A 113 9.68 14.69 13.38
C LYS A 113 8.45 13.78 13.42
N ALA A 114 7.74 13.67 12.30
CA ALA A 114 6.72 12.65 12.12
C ALA A 114 7.40 11.28 12.01
N VAL A 115 6.92 10.28 12.73
CA VAL A 115 7.46 8.92 12.76
C VAL A 115 6.31 7.92 12.66
N SER A 116 6.44 6.96 11.76
CA SER A 116 5.58 5.78 11.72
C SER A 116 6.12 4.73 12.72
N ARG A 117 5.31 4.35 13.70
CA ARG A 117 5.61 3.33 14.71
C ARG A 117 4.35 2.54 15.03
N ASP A 118 4.47 1.22 15.06
CA ASP A 118 3.35 0.30 15.36
C ASP A 118 2.10 0.59 14.52
N GLY A 119 2.31 0.84 13.22
CA GLY A 119 1.26 1.14 12.26
C GLY A 119 0.65 2.54 12.39
N ASN A 120 1.14 3.39 13.29
CA ASN A 120 0.59 4.71 13.58
C ASN A 120 1.61 5.83 13.40
N ILE A 121 1.14 7.07 13.20
CA ILE A 121 2.00 8.25 13.14
C ILE A 121 2.01 8.97 14.48
N LEU A 122 3.22 9.26 14.95
CA LEU A 122 3.49 10.14 16.08
C LEU A 122 4.34 11.32 15.62
N LEU A 123 4.14 12.48 16.23
CA LEU A 123 5.06 13.61 16.14
C LEU A 123 5.96 13.58 17.36
N GLU A 124 7.27 13.55 17.16
CA GLU A 124 8.28 13.68 18.20
C GLU A 124 8.97 15.04 18.04
N GLY A 125 9.17 15.77 19.14
CA GLY A 125 9.97 16.99 19.11
C GLY A 125 11.42 16.65 18.74
N VAL A 126 12.03 17.41 17.83
CA VAL A 126 13.41 17.11 17.37
C VAL A 126 14.42 17.28 18.51
N ASP A 127 14.33 18.39 19.24
CA ASP A 127 15.21 18.74 20.37
C ASP A 127 14.44 18.87 21.70
N THR A 128 13.24 18.31 21.78
CA THR A 128 12.39 18.41 22.98
C THR A 128 11.70 17.09 23.27
N GLU A 129 11.37 16.81 24.53
CA GLU A 129 10.62 15.62 24.95
C GLU A 129 9.11 15.67 24.62
N ARG A 130 8.68 16.67 23.83
CA ARG A 130 7.29 16.81 23.42
C ARG A 130 6.95 15.73 22.39
N TRP A 131 5.76 15.17 22.50
CA TRP A 131 5.22 14.26 21.51
C TRP A 131 3.71 14.45 21.35
N GLN A 132 3.19 14.07 20.19
CA GLN A 132 1.77 14.12 19.87
C GLN A 132 1.39 12.91 19.02
N VAL A 133 0.21 12.34 19.29
CA VAL A 133 -0.34 11.27 18.47
C VAL A 133 -1.12 11.85 17.30
N VAL A 134 -0.87 11.35 16.09
CA VAL A 134 -1.62 11.72 14.88
C VAL A 134 -2.68 10.67 14.57
N THR A 135 -2.36 9.39 14.72
CA THR A 135 -3.27 8.26 14.47
C THR A 135 -3.23 7.23 15.59
N VAL A 136 -4.34 6.52 15.81
CA VAL A 136 -4.46 5.46 16.84
C VAL A 136 -5.04 4.14 16.33
N GLU A 137 -5.44 4.09 15.06
CA GLU A 137 -6.18 2.94 14.49
C GLU A 137 -5.25 1.90 13.85
N GLY A 138 -3.94 2.14 13.84
CA GLY A 138 -2.96 1.28 13.21
C GLY A 138 -2.97 -0.14 13.79
N THR A 139 -2.85 -1.12 12.90
CA THR A 139 -2.77 -2.55 13.19
C THR A 139 -1.65 -3.19 12.36
N ASN A 140 -1.55 -4.52 12.37
CA ASN A 140 -0.63 -5.24 11.49
C ASN A 140 -0.98 -5.11 9.99
N VAL A 141 -2.24 -4.84 9.66
CA VAL A 141 -2.73 -4.71 8.27
C VAL A 141 -3.18 -3.29 7.93
N LEU A 142 -3.41 -2.42 8.91
CA LEU A 142 -3.74 -1.02 8.69
C LEU A 142 -2.57 -0.16 9.17
N LYS A 143 -1.90 0.54 8.26
CA LYS A 143 -0.67 1.29 8.56
C LYS A 143 -0.75 2.73 8.06
N TYR A 144 -0.13 3.64 8.81
CA TYR A 144 -0.06 5.06 8.47
C TYR A 144 1.40 5.49 8.30
N GLY A 145 1.72 6.20 7.21
CA GLY A 145 3.05 6.80 7.00
C GLY A 145 4.17 5.85 6.55
N THR A 146 3.93 4.53 6.56
CA THR A 146 4.77 3.48 5.95
C THR A 146 3.92 2.26 5.60
N ALA A 147 4.30 1.48 4.59
CA ALA A 147 3.60 0.23 4.23
C ALA A 147 4.43 -1.04 4.54
N SER A 148 3.93 -2.22 4.13
CA SER A 148 4.74 -3.44 4.05
C SER A 148 6.01 -3.27 3.21
N TRP A 149 6.96 -4.19 3.38
CA TRP A 149 8.25 -4.14 2.68
C TRP A 149 8.10 -4.15 1.15
N VAL A 150 7.07 -4.84 0.63
CA VAL A 150 6.78 -4.97 -0.80
C VAL A 150 6.61 -3.61 -1.49
N TYR A 151 6.03 -2.61 -0.82
CA TYR A 151 5.86 -1.27 -1.41
C TYR A 151 7.21 -0.58 -1.67
N GLY A 152 8.19 -0.79 -0.80
CA GLY A 152 9.55 -0.26 -0.98
C GLY A 152 10.33 -1.02 -2.04
N GLU A 153 10.35 -2.35 -1.97
CA GLU A 153 11.14 -3.19 -2.90
C GLU A 153 10.53 -3.23 -4.31
N GLU A 154 9.25 -3.54 -4.39
CA GLU A 154 8.60 -3.83 -5.67
C GLU A 154 7.97 -2.60 -6.28
N LEU A 155 7.44 -1.66 -5.48
CA LEU A 155 6.71 -0.51 -6.00
C LEU A 155 7.50 0.80 -5.95
N ASP A 156 8.71 0.78 -5.36
CA ASP A 156 9.59 1.95 -5.19
C ASP A 156 8.89 3.15 -4.49
N VAL A 157 7.95 2.84 -3.59
CA VAL A 157 7.33 3.82 -2.70
C VAL A 157 8.33 4.14 -1.61
N GLN A 158 8.96 5.30 -1.69
CA GLN A 158 10.06 5.68 -0.80
C GLN A 158 9.61 6.57 0.36
N GLU A 159 8.53 7.31 0.21
CA GLU A 159 8.02 8.25 1.20
C GLU A 159 6.48 8.20 1.22
N ALA A 160 5.91 8.41 2.40
CA ALA A 160 4.46 8.39 2.62
C ALA A 160 4.00 9.47 3.62
N MET A 161 4.82 10.51 3.84
CA MET A 161 4.57 11.62 4.77
C MET A 161 5.17 12.93 4.24
N TRP A 162 4.36 13.98 4.08
CA TRP A 162 4.75 15.26 3.50
C TRP A 162 4.22 16.44 4.32
N TRP A 163 5.15 17.16 4.94
CA TRP A 163 4.84 18.39 5.66
C TRP A 163 4.42 19.53 4.74
N ARG A 164 3.46 20.32 5.21
CA ARG A 164 3.14 21.63 4.66
C ARG A 164 4.29 22.60 4.91
N GLY A 165 4.47 23.57 4.02
CA GLY A 165 5.62 24.48 4.05
C GLY A 165 5.76 25.31 5.32
N ASP A 166 4.66 25.53 6.06
CA ASP A 166 4.58 26.26 7.32
C ASP A 166 4.67 25.36 8.57
N SER A 167 4.96 24.06 8.41
CA SER A 167 4.97 23.04 9.48
C SER A 167 3.65 22.82 10.21
N GLN A 168 2.53 23.39 9.75
CA GLN A 168 1.23 23.30 10.44
C GLN A 168 0.31 22.20 9.88
N GLY A 169 0.79 21.42 8.90
CA GLY A 169 0.01 20.34 8.29
C GLY A 169 0.89 19.19 7.83
N LEU A 170 0.36 17.98 7.88
CA LEU A 170 1.00 16.75 7.42
C LEU A 170 0.01 15.98 6.54
N VAL A 171 0.40 15.68 5.30
CA VAL A 171 -0.29 14.71 4.46
C VAL A 171 0.45 13.39 4.55
N TYR A 172 -0.27 12.28 4.63
CA TYR A 172 0.31 10.95 4.70
C TYR A 172 -0.57 9.91 4.05
N TYR A 173 0.01 8.75 3.72
CA TYR A 173 -0.76 7.60 3.25
C TYR A 173 -1.31 6.75 4.39
N ARG A 174 -2.51 6.24 4.17
CA ARG A 174 -3.15 5.15 4.90
C ARG A 174 -3.10 3.91 4.00
N PHE A 175 -2.40 2.88 4.44
CA PHE A 175 -2.28 1.60 3.75
C PHE A 175 -3.22 0.60 4.40
N ASP A 176 -4.22 0.14 3.65
CA ASP A 176 -5.15 -0.90 4.08
C ASP A 176 -4.80 -2.21 3.36
N GLU A 177 -4.10 -3.09 4.07
CA GLU A 177 -3.62 -4.38 3.59
C GLU A 177 -4.55 -5.53 4.03
N SER A 178 -5.75 -5.23 4.53
CA SER A 178 -6.69 -6.23 5.06
C SER A 178 -7.12 -7.28 4.03
N ASN A 179 -7.12 -6.90 2.74
CA ASN A 179 -7.46 -7.79 1.62
C ASN A 179 -6.23 -8.33 0.88
N VAL A 180 -5.01 -8.05 1.38
CA VAL A 180 -3.77 -8.56 0.79
C VAL A 180 -3.46 -9.91 1.42
N PRO A 181 -3.22 -10.98 0.62
CA PRO A 181 -2.81 -12.27 1.14
C PRO A 181 -1.58 -12.16 2.05
N GLN A 182 -1.59 -12.93 3.14
CA GLN A 182 -0.47 -12.99 4.07
C GLN A 182 0.42 -14.18 3.71
N TYR A 183 1.71 -13.92 3.52
CA TYR A 183 2.70 -14.94 3.21
C TYR A 183 3.55 -15.26 4.45
N PRO A 184 3.63 -16.54 4.86
CA PRO A 184 4.47 -16.94 5.98
C PRO A 184 5.95 -16.93 5.59
N LEU A 185 6.77 -16.21 6.37
CA LEU A 185 8.21 -16.15 6.25
C LEU A 185 8.87 -16.90 7.40
N THR A 186 9.69 -17.90 7.09
CA THR A 186 10.53 -18.56 8.08
C THR A 186 11.76 -17.69 8.35
N LEU A 187 11.88 -17.17 9.56
CA LEU A 187 13.03 -16.41 10.03
C LEU A 187 13.99 -17.30 10.82
N ASP A 188 15.18 -16.77 11.11
CA ASP A 188 16.21 -17.45 11.91
C ASP A 188 16.56 -18.84 11.39
N MET A 189 16.67 -19.02 10.07
CA MET A 189 16.89 -20.32 9.44
C MET A 189 18.23 -20.99 9.82
N THR A 190 19.15 -20.24 10.43
CA THR A 190 20.41 -20.77 10.99
C THR A 190 20.28 -21.21 12.46
N SER A 191 19.14 -20.96 13.10
CA SER A 191 18.82 -21.38 14.46
C SER A 191 18.29 -22.82 14.47
N THR A 192 18.49 -23.54 15.58
CA THR A 192 17.85 -24.84 15.82
C THR A 192 16.34 -24.72 16.03
N ARG A 193 15.84 -23.50 16.25
CA ARG A 193 14.42 -23.16 16.39
C ARG A 193 14.12 -21.93 15.53
N PRO A 194 13.80 -22.12 14.24
CA PRO A 194 13.38 -21.02 13.39
C PRO A 194 12.07 -20.44 13.89
N THR A 195 11.87 -19.14 13.64
CA THR A 195 10.64 -18.42 13.98
C THR A 195 9.81 -18.19 12.72
N LEU A 196 8.53 -17.91 12.88
CA LEU A 196 7.63 -17.59 11.78
C LEU A 196 7.23 -16.12 11.87
N SER A 197 7.30 -15.42 10.75
CA SER A 197 6.71 -14.11 10.53
C SER A 197 5.67 -14.19 9.41
N THR A 198 4.83 -13.17 9.28
CA THR A 198 3.87 -13.05 8.18
C THR A 198 4.00 -11.67 7.55
N GLU A 199 4.07 -11.62 6.23
CA GLU A 199 4.13 -10.38 5.46
C GLU A 199 2.96 -10.30 4.48
N ALA A 200 2.39 -9.11 4.30
CA ALA A 200 1.42 -8.87 3.23
C ALA A 200 2.13 -8.96 1.86
N TYR A 201 1.73 -9.92 1.03
CA TYR A 201 2.36 -10.19 -0.27
C TYR A 201 1.30 -10.60 -1.31
N PRO A 202 1.03 -9.78 -2.35
CA PRO A 202 0.03 -10.05 -3.38
C PRO A 202 0.46 -11.11 -4.42
#